data_AF-A0A968ZBA1-F1
#
_entry.id   AF-A0A968ZBA1-F1
#
_cell.length_a   1.000
_cell.length_b   1.000
_cell.length_c   1.000
_cell.angle_alpha   90.00
_cell.angle_beta   90.00
_cell.angle_gamma   90.00
#
_symmetry.space_group_name_H-M   'P 1'
#
loop_
_entity.id
_entity.type
_entity.pdbx_description
1 polymer ?
#
loop_
_entity_poly.entity_id
_entity_poly.type
_entity_poly.pdbx_seq_one_letter_code
_entity_poly.pdbx_strand_id
1 'polypeptide(L)'
;MDAVRTTILEALVAVKPDLANIKMTDTSTMSDLGLDSVRLVEVGVHLEHALGGDVSLDAWLDQERMRPSAAFSIGSLVTFINESRTH
;
A
#
# COMPACT_ATOMS: atom_id res chain seq x y z
N MET A 1 0.14 0.17 16.81
CA MET A 1 -0.02 0.15 15.35
C MET A 1 1.34 -0.21 14.78
N ASP A 2 1.43 -1.17 13.87
CA ASP A 2 2.69 -1.65 13.30
C ASP A 2 3.38 -0.53 12.50
N ALA A 3 4.72 -0.46 12.51
CA ALA A 3 5.47 0.62 11.86
C ALA A 3 5.16 0.70 10.35
N VAL A 4 5.03 -0.45 9.68
CA VAL A 4 4.69 -0.50 8.25
C VAL A 4 3.29 0.05 7.99
N ARG A 5 2.33 -0.25 8.87
CA ARG A 5 0.95 0.25 8.73
C ARG A 5 0.87 1.76 8.89
N THR A 6 1.68 2.32 9.79
CA THR A 6 1.78 3.77 9.94
C THR A 6 2.32 4.40 8.66
N THR A 7 3.39 3.86 8.08
CA THR A 7 3.95 4.35 6.81
C THR A 7 2.95 4.24 5.65
N ILE A 8 2.21 3.13 5.55
CA ILE A 8 1.15 2.98 4.54
C ILE A 8 0.07 4.04 4.75
N LEU A 9 -0.40 4.25 5.98
CA LEU A 9 -1.40 5.26 6.26
C LEU A 9 -0.89 6.66 5.90
N GLU A 10 0.35 7.00 6.23
CA GLU A 10 0.96 8.29 5.90
C GLU A 10 1.03 8.51 4.38
N ALA A 11 1.44 7.50 3.61
CA ALA A 11 1.47 7.56 2.15
C ALA A 11 0.05 7.71 1.55
N LEU A 12 -0.92 6.98 2.11
CA LEU A 12 -2.33 7.09 1.72
C LEU A 12 -2.91 8.48 2.00
N VAL A 13 -2.62 9.04 3.17
CA VAL A 13 -3.09 10.37 3.58
C VAL A 13 -2.42 11.47 2.77
N ALA A 14 -1.16 11.29 2.36
CA ALA A 14 -0.48 12.24 1.48
C ALA A 14 -1.17 12.39 0.12
N VAL A 15 -1.68 11.28 -0.44
CA VAL A 15 -2.40 11.26 -1.73
C VAL A 15 -3.88 11.60 -1.57
N LYS A 16 -4.49 11.13 -0.49
CA LYS A 16 -5.92 11.32 -0.21
C LYS A 16 -6.12 11.63 1.28
N PRO A 17 -6.10 12.92 1.66
CA PRO A 17 -6.19 13.35 3.06
C PRO A 17 -7.43 12.85 3.81
N ASP A 18 -8.53 12.60 3.09
CA ASP A 18 -9.77 12.06 3.65
C ASP A 18 -9.60 10.68 4.30
N LEU A 19 -8.51 9.95 3.96
CA LEU A 19 -8.20 8.66 4.55
C LEU A 19 -7.65 8.75 5.99
N ALA A 20 -7.33 9.94 6.50
CA ALA A 20 -6.70 10.11 7.81
C ALA A 20 -7.54 9.57 8.98
N ASN A 21 -8.87 9.56 8.83
CA ASN A 21 -9.81 9.13 9.88
C ASN A 21 -10.49 7.80 9.56
N ILE A 22 -10.10 7.10 8.50
CA ILE A 22 -10.76 5.86 8.12
C ILE A 22 -10.27 4.69 8.97
N LYS A 23 -11.17 3.76 9.25
CA LYS A 23 -10.78 2.49 9.85
C LYS A 23 -10.30 1.53 8.75
N MET A 24 -9.01 1.58 8.47
CA MET A 24 -8.35 0.66 7.53
C MET A 24 -8.19 -0.73 8.15
N THR A 25 -8.58 -1.77 7.42
CA THR A 25 -8.37 -3.19 7.81
C THR A 25 -7.53 -3.91 6.76
N ASP A 26 -7.01 -5.10 7.09
CA ASP A 26 -6.21 -5.89 6.14
C ASP A 26 -6.98 -6.34 4.91
N THR A 27 -8.30 -6.45 5.04
CA THR A 27 -9.21 -6.82 3.96
C THR A 27 -9.65 -5.62 3.13
N SER A 28 -9.37 -4.38 3.55
CA SER A 28 -9.66 -3.19 2.75
C SER A 28 -8.84 -3.23 1.47
N THR A 29 -9.48 -3.06 0.33
CA THR A 29 -8.81 -2.94 -0.96
C THR A 29 -8.53 -1.48 -1.31
N MET A 30 -7.55 -1.22 -2.15
CA MET A 30 -7.25 0.13 -2.65
C MET A 30 -8.48 0.77 -3.32
N SER A 31 -9.29 -0.03 -4.00
CA SER A 31 -10.57 0.38 -4.59
C SER A 31 -11.60 0.78 -3.53
N ASP A 32 -11.70 0.06 -2.40
CA ASP A 32 -12.59 0.42 -1.28
C ASP A 32 -12.18 1.77 -0.67
N LEU A 33 -10.89 2.11 -0.71
CA LEU A 33 -10.36 3.39 -0.27
C LEU A 33 -10.57 4.51 -1.31
N GLY A 34 -11.13 4.18 -2.47
CA GLY A 34 -11.35 5.10 -3.58
C GLY A 34 -10.04 5.63 -4.16
N LEU A 35 -9.04 4.77 -4.27
CA LEU A 35 -7.81 4.99 -5.02
C LEU A 35 -8.00 4.42 -6.42
N ASP A 36 -7.86 5.28 -7.41
CA ASP A 36 -7.77 4.87 -8.81
C ASP A 36 -6.31 4.48 -9.16
N SER A 37 -6.09 4.06 -10.40
CA SER A 37 -4.76 3.66 -10.88
C SER A 37 -3.72 4.78 -10.81
N VAL A 38 -4.12 6.05 -10.94
CA VAL A 38 -3.20 7.20 -10.87
C VAL A 38 -2.77 7.43 -9.43
N ARG A 39 -3.74 7.47 -8.51
CA ARG A 39 -3.49 7.60 -7.07
C ARG A 39 -2.67 6.45 -6.52
N LEU A 40 -2.84 5.24 -7.06
CA LEU A 40 -2.03 4.09 -6.69
C LEU A 40 -0.55 4.29 -7.01
N VAL A 41 -0.23 4.85 -8.17
CA VAL A 41 1.15 5.18 -8.55
C VAL A 41 1.72 6.25 -7.60
N GLU A 42 0.94 7.28 -7.27
CA GLU A 42 1.37 8.32 -6.33
C GLU A 42 1.65 7.74 -4.93
N VAL A 43 0.79 6.85 -4.43
CA VAL A 43 1.00 6.14 -3.17
C VAL A 43 2.30 5.33 -3.23
N GLY A 44 2.59 4.70 -4.36
CA GLY A 44 3.85 4.00 -4.61
C GLY A 44 5.04 4.90 -4.42
N VAL A 45 5.09 6.03 -5.12
CA VAL A 45 6.18 7.01 -5.00
C VAL A 45 6.40 7.44 -3.54
N HIS A 46 5.32 7.68 -2.79
CA HIS A 46 5.41 8.02 -1.37
C HIS A 46 5.96 6.88 -0.51
N LEU A 47 5.55 5.64 -0.75
CA LEU A 47 6.03 4.46 -0.05
C LEU A 47 7.50 4.18 -0.34
N GLU A 48 7.90 4.22 -1.61
CA GLU A 48 9.28 4.00 -2.05
C GLU A 48 10.21 5.04 -1.43
N HIS A 49 9.79 6.31 -1.41
CA HIS A 49 10.54 7.38 -0.76
C HIS A 49 10.62 7.20 0.77
N ALA A 50 9.52 6.81 1.42
CA ALA A 50 9.49 6.60 2.87
C ALA A 50 10.30 5.37 3.33
N LEU A 51 10.38 4.35 2.48
CA LEU A 51 11.05 3.08 2.77
C LEU A 51 12.46 2.99 2.15
N GLY A 52 12.97 4.08 1.57
CA GLY A 52 14.35 4.17 1.11
C GLY A 52 14.67 3.43 -0.19
N GLY A 53 13.66 3.07 -0.99
CA GLY A 53 13.84 2.35 -2.27
C GLY A 53 13.99 0.84 -2.15
N ASP A 54 13.98 0.27 -0.94
CA ASP A 54 14.02 -1.19 -0.70
C ASP A 54 12.72 -1.90 -1.13
N VAL A 55 11.68 -1.12 -1.39
CA VAL A 55 10.36 -1.59 -1.82
C VAL A 55 10.10 -1.01 -3.19
N SER A 56 9.61 -1.83 -4.12
CA SER A 56 9.11 -1.38 -5.42
C SER A 56 7.61 -1.66 -5.52
N LEU A 57 6.81 -0.61 -5.69
CA LEU A 57 5.36 -0.79 -5.81
C LEU A 57 5.02 -1.54 -7.11
N ASP A 58 5.78 -1.33 -8.19
CA ASP A 58 5.58 -2.03 -9.45
C ASP A 58 5.68 -3.55 -9.27
N ALA A 59 6.66 -4.03 -8.50
CA ALA A 59 6.81 -5.45 -8.19
C ALA A 59 5.60 -6.00 -7.40
N TRP A 60 5.06 -5.21 -6.46
CA TRP A 60 3.83 -5.57 -5.76
C TRP A 60 2.62 -5.61 -6.69
N LEU A 61 2.45 -4.61 -7.56
CA LEU A 61 1.35 -4.56 -8.52
C LEU A 61 1.36 -5.78 -9.45
N ASP A 62 2.53 -6.19 -9.91
CA ASP A 62 2.68 -7.38 -10.74
C ASP A 62 2.35 -8.67 -9.96
N GLN A 63 2.74 -8.76 -8.68
CA GLN A 63 2.35 -9.89 -7.83
C GLN A 63 0.83 -9.95 -7.61
N GLU A 64 0.19 -8.81 -7.34
CA GLU A 64 -1.25 -8.73 -7.09
C GLU A 64 -2.09 -9.02 -8.34
N ARG A 65 -1.62 -8.64 -9.53
CA ARG A 65 -2.29 -8.96 -10.82
C ARG A 65 -2.42 -10.46 -11.06
N MET A 66 -1.53 -11.27 -10.49
CA MET A 66 -1.58 -12.73 -10.62
C MET A 66 -2.46 -13.40 -9.55
N ARG A 67 -2.99 -12.64 -8.58
CA ARG A 67 -3.78 -13.21 -7.48
C ARG A 67 -5.28 -13.30 -7.83
N PRO A 68 -5.91 -14.48 -7.64
CA PRO A 68 -7.32 -14.68 -7.98
C PRO A 68 -8.30 -14.05 -6.97
N SER A 69 -7.88 -13.72 -5.75
CA SER A 69 -8.75 -13.10 -4.73
C SER A 69 -7.96 -12.23 -3.75
N ALA A 70 -8.63 -11.21 -3.17
CA ALA A 70 -8.06 -10.21 -2.26
C ALA A 70 -6.85 -9.42 -2.81
N ALA A 71 -6.77 -9.28 -4.13
CA ALA A 71 -5.79 -8.45 -4.81
C ALA A 71 -5.95 -6.98 -4.42
N PHE A 72 -4.83 -6.27 -4.37
CA PHE A 72 -4.69 -4.88 -3.97
C PHE A 72 -5.27 -4.60 -2.58
N SER A 73 -5.09 -5.53 -1.63
CA SER A 73 -5.50 -5.34 -0.24
C SER A 73 -4.40 -4.67 0.59
N ILE A 74 -4.79 -3.98 1.66
CA ILE A 74 -3.82 -3.42 2.62
C ILE A 74 -3.00 -4.54 3.25
N GLY A 75 -3.62 -5.68 3.56
CA GLY A 75 -2.93 -6.85 4.10
C GLY A 75 -1.85 -7.37 3.16
N SER A 76 -2.12 -7.44 1.85
CA SER A 76 -1.12 -7.90 0.89
C SER A 76 0.06 -6.93 0.75
N LEU A 77 -0.19 -5.62 0.79
CA LEU A 77 0.85 -4.60 0.77
C LEU A 77 1.73 -4.66 2.04
N VAL A 78 1.12 -4.81 3.21
CA VAL A 78 1.86 -4.96 4.48
C VAL A 78 2.77 -6.19 4.42
N THR A 79 2.24 -7.33 3.96
CA THR A 79 3.04 -8.56 3.80
C THR A 79 4.20 -8.34 2.85
N PHE A 80 3.96 -7.76 1.66
CA PHE A 80 4.99 -7.49 0.66
C PHE A 80 6.12 -6.61 1.19
N ILE A 81 5.78 -5.51 1.89
CA ILE A 81 6.79 -4.62 2.48
C ILE A 81 7.61 -5.34 3.54
N ASN A 82 6.98 -6.14 4.41
CA ASN A 82 7.69 -6.90 5.43
C ASN A 82 8.64 -7.94 4.80
N GLU A 83 8.19 -8.67 3.78
CA GLU A 83 9.03 -9.63 3.04
C GLU A 83 10.22 -8.94 2.36
N SER A 84 9.99 -7.78 1.74
CA SER A 84 11.03 -7.01 1.04
C SER A 84 12.12 -6.48 1.98
N ARG A 85 11.78 -6.17 3.23
CA ARG A 85 12.73 -5.66 4.25
C ARG A 85 13.56 -6.74 4.95
N THR A 86 13.27 -8.02 4.70
CA THR A 86 14.00 -9.13 5.34
C THR A 86 15.19 -9.62 4.49
N HIS A 87 15.36 -9.07 3.29
CA HIS A 87 16.40 -9.38 2.32
C HIS A 87 17.35 -8.20 2.11
#